data_AF-A0A0Q8FRI4-F1
#
_entry.id   AF-A0A0Q8FRI4-F1
#
_cell.length_a   1.000
_cell.length_b   1.000
_cell.length_c   1.000
_cell.angle_alpha   90.00
_cell.angle_beta   90.00
_cell.angle_gamma   90.00
#
_symmetry.space_group_name_H-M   'P 1'
#
loop_
_entity.id
_entity.type
_entity.pdbx_description
1 polymer ?
#
loop_
_entity_poly.entity_id
_entity_poly.type
_entity_poly.pdbx_seq_one_letter_code
_entity_poly.pdbx_strand_id
1 'polypeptide(L)'
;MNKIIVATVVAVSALAGAAQAATPISNFDFLQAARCRGLAASEGLGKLDTAGIDAFLTQETGNRELPIRASAKNKIAGAQKEGDKADSAKKEKLLAERSGVCSAWLSGATTGAAVNTSN
;
A
#
# COMPACT_ATOMS: atom_id res chain seq x y z
N MET A 1 47.68 -23.28 -6.69
CA MET A 1 47.85 -22.69 -5.34
C MET A 1 47.97 -21.20 -5.59
N ASN A 2 47.07 -20.31 -5.18
CA ASN A 2 46.75 -19.98 -3.79
C ASN A 2 45.29 -19.54 -3.63
N LYS A 3 44.65 -20.07 -2.59
CA LYS A 3 43.33 -19.66 -2.11
C LYS A 3 43.51 -18.42 -1.24
N ILE A 4 42.99 -17.27 -1.67
CA ILE A 4 42.85 -16.12 -0.78
C ILE A 4 41.39 -16.10 -0.33
N ILE A 5 41.19 -16.56 0.91
CA ILE A 5 39.95 -16.40 1.65
C ILE A 5 39.99 -14.98 2.21
N VAL A 6 39.14 -14.10 1.70
CA VAL A 6 38.84 -12.82 2.36
C VAL A 6 37.43 -12.90 2.91
N ALA A 7 37.33 -13.18 4.21
CA ALA A 7 36.12 -12.98 4.98
C ALA A 7 36.02 -11.49 5.34
N THR A 8 35.23 -10.72 4.58
CA THR A 8 34.83 -9.37 4.98
C THR A 8 33.57 -9.44 5.81
N VAL A 9 33.76 -9.26 7.11
CA VAL A 9 32.76 -9.00 8.13
C VAL A 9 32.24 -7.56 7.98
N VAL A 10 30.91 -7.43 8.05
CA VAL A 10 30.10 -6.22 8.35
C VAL A 10 30.18 -5.07 7.34
N ALA A 11 29.12 -4.96 6.55
CA ALA A 11 28.39 -3.70 6.44
C ALA A 11 26.92 -4.00 6.69
N VAL A 12 26.46 -3.74 7.92
CA VAL A 12 25.07 -3.35 8.12
C VAL A 12 24.91 -2.14 7.22
N SER A 13 24.24 -2.31 6.07
CA SER A 13 23.72 -1.17 5.36
C SER A 13 22.73 -0.53 6.33
N ALA A 14 23.24 0.41 7.11
CA ALA A 14 22.48 1.56 7.54
C ALA A 14 21.80 2.05 6.26
N LEU A 15 20.53 1.69 6.11
CA LEU A 15 19.63 2.49 5.31
C LEU A 15 19.62 3.81 6.06
N ALA A 16 20.57 4.65 5.64
CA ALA A 16 20.59 6.06 5.91
C ALA A 16 19.14 6.51 5.90
N GLY A 17 18.74 7.25 6.93
CA GLY A 17 17.65 8.17 6.82
C GLY A 17 17.99 9.14 5.69
N ALA A 18 17.85 8.70 4.45
CA ALA A 18 17.35 9.54 3.41
C ALA A 18 16.04 10.03 4.01
N ALA A 19 16.07 11.26 4.51
CA ALA A 19 14.95 12.16 4.38
C ALA A 19 14.57 12.07 2.90
N GLN A 20 13.81 11.04 2.56
CA GLN A 20 13.06 10.95 1.34
C GLN A 20 12.15 12.14 1.51
N ALA A 21 12.49 13.24 0.82
CA ALA A 21 11.56 14.32 0.62
C ALA A 21 10.25 13.61 0.26
N ALA A 22 9.28 13.64 1.19
CA ALA A 22 8.08 12.84 1.06
C ALA A 22 7.49 13.25 -0.28
N THR A 23 7.63 12.38 -1.28
CA THR A 23 7.15 12.69 -2.62
C THR A 23 5.68 13.01 -2.45
N PRO A 24 5.23 14.21 -2.87
CA PRO A 24 3.88 14.63 -2.61
C PRO A 24 2.94 13.57 -3.16
N ILE A 25 2.17 12.96 -2.28
CA ILE A 25 1.27 11.87 -2.64
C ILE A 25 0.29 12.43 -3.68
N SER A 26 0.27 11.83 -4.87
CA SER A 26 -0.61 12.29 -5.93
C SER A 26 -2.06 11.95 -5.61
N ASN A 27 -3.01 12.68 -6.20
CA ASN A 27 -4.41 12.26 -6.20
C ASN A 27 -4.58 10.87 -6.82
N PHE A 28 -3.71 10.50 -7.77
CA PHE A 28 -3.70 9.15 -8.34
C PHE A 28 -3.35 8.09 -7.29
N ASP A 29 -2.27 8.30 -6.52
CA ASP A 29 -1.83 7.38 -5.47
C ASP A 29 -2.87 7.23 -4.37
N PHE A 30 -3.47 8.35 -3.95
CA PHE A 30 -4.58 8.35 -2.99
C PHE A 30 -5.77 7.53 -3.47
N LEU A 31 -6.17 7.70 -4.73
CA LEU A 31 -7.28 6.95 -5.32
C LEU A 31 -6.93 5.47 -5.58
N GLN A 32 -5.66 5.16 -5.83
CA GLN A 32 -5.19 3.79 -5.98
C GLN A 32 -5.19 3.07 -4.63
N ALA A 33 -4.69 3.71 -3.57
CA ALA A 33 -4.79 3.19 -2.21
C ALA A 33 -6.25 2.95 -1.81
N ALA A 34 -7.17 3.85 -2.18
CA ALA A 34 -8.60 3.68 -1.97
C ALA A 34 -9.17 2.44 -2.68
N ARG A 35 -8.76 2.18 -3.93
CA ARG A 35 -9.12 0.93 -4.64
C ARG A 35 -8.56 -0.31 -3.94
N CYS A 36 -7.28 -0.26 -3.57
CA CYS A 36 -6.59 -1.34 -2.86
C CYS A 36 -7.24 -1.69 -1.52
N ARG A 37 -7.69 -0.69 -0.77
CA ARG A 37 -8.46 -0.86 0.46
C ARG A 37 -9.75 -1.64 0.21
N GLY A 38 -10.47 -1.33 -0.86
CA GLY A 38 -11.70 -2.06 -1.22
C GLY A 38 -11.42 -3.53 -1.58
N LEU A 39 -10.41 -3.81 -2.41
CA LEU A 39 -10.03 -5.17 -2.77
C LEU A 39 -9.53 -5.99 -1.57
N ALA A 40 -8.83 -5.34 -0.64
CA ALA A 40 -8.35 -5.97 0.58
C ALA A 40 -9.49 -6.27 1.58
N ALA A 41 -10.50 -5.41 1.64
CA ALA A 41 -11.68 -5.62 2.48
C ALA A 41 -12.69 -6.64 1.91
N SER A 42 -12.52 -7.07 0.65
CA SER A 42 -13.46 -7.96 -0.03
C SER A 42 -13.44 -9.36 0.57
N GLU A 43 -14.60 -9.89 0.95
CA GLU A 43 -14.79 -11.26 1.43
C GLU A 43 -14.57 -12.26 0.28
N GLY A 44 -15.03 -11.91 -0.93
CA GLY A 44 -14.91 -12.76 -2.11
C GLY A 44 -13.46 -13.05 -2.52
N LEU A 45 -12.51 -12.19 -2.13
CA LEU A 45 -11.07 -12.35 -2.39
C LEU A 45 -10.27 -12.90 -1.20
N GLY A 46 -10.95 -13.20 -0.09
CA GLY A 46 -10.30 -13.51 1.18
C GLY A 46 -9.76 -12.24 1.83
N LYS A 47 -10.53 -11.71 2.79
CA LYS A 47 -10.27 -10.45 3.48
C LYS A 47 -8.85 -10.40 4.05
N LEU A 48 -8.16 -9.28 3.84
CA LEU A 48 -6.84 -8.96 4.39
C LEU A 48 -6.96 -7.89 5.49
N ASP A 49 -5.87 -7.69 6.22
CA ASP A 49 -5.74 -6.52 7.08
C ASP A 49 -5.66 -5.24 6.24
N THR A 50 -6.45 -4.24 6.61
CA THR A 50 -6.52 -2.95 5.92
C THR A 50 -6.00 -1.79 6.78
N ALA A 51 -5.58 -2.06 8.01
CA ALA A 51 -5.24 -1.02 8.99
C ALA A 51 -4.21 -0.01 8.46
N GLY A 52 -3.17 -0.49 7.77
CA GLY A 52 -2.15 0.38 7.16
C GLY A 52 -2.72 1.30 6.07
N ILE A 53 -3.61 0.78 5.22
CA ILE A 53 -4.22 1.58 4.14
C ILE A 53 -5.28 2.54 4.70
N ASP A 54 -6.04 2.13 5.71
CA ASP A 54 -7.01 2.99 6.39
C ASP A 54 -6.30 4.17 7.09
N ALA A 55 -5.15 3.92 7.73
CA ALA A 55 -4.33 4.96 8.32
C ALA A 55 -3.82 5.95 7.26
N PHE A 56 -3.24 5.44 6.16
CA PHE A 56 -2.78 6.27 5.04
C PHE A 56 -3.91 7.14 4.46
N LEU A 57 -5.06 6.54 4.15
CA LEU A 57 -6.20 7.27 3.60
C LEU A 57 -6.71 8.35 4.57
N THR A 58 -6.68 8.09 5.88
CA THR A 58 -7.09 9.06 6.90
C THR A 58 -6.12 10.22 7.03
N GLN A 59 -4.81 9.97 6.95
CA GLN A 59 -3.79 11.02 6.94
C GLN A 59 -3.92 11.92 5.71
N GLU A 60 -4.06 11.30 4.53
CA GLU A 60 -4.06 12.05 3.28
C GLU A 60 -5.38 12.74 2.97
N THR A 61 -6.52 12.21 3.45
CA THR A 61 -7.85 12.71 3.03
C THR A 61 -8.11 14.18 3.39
N GLY A 62 -7.51 14.69 4.48
CA GLY A 62 -7.72 16.08 4.92
C GLY A 62 -7.20 17.10 3.89
N ASN A 63 -6.12 16.75 3.20
CA ASN A 63 -5.43 17.60 2.23
C ASN A 63 -6.02 17.48 0.81
N ARG A 64 -7.11 16.73 0.62
CA ARG A 64 -7.71 16.48 -0.71
C ARG A 64 -8.97 17.30 -0.92
N GLU A 65 -9.14 17.79 -2.13
CA GLU A 65 -10.37 18.42 -2.64
C GLU A 65 -11.61 17.51 -2.44
N LEU A 66 -12.78 18.11 -2.20
CA LEU A 66 -14.07 17.40 -2.08
C LEU A 66 -14.31 16.31 -3.15
N PRO A 67 -14.15 16.58 -4.46
CA PRO A 67 -14.37 15.57 -5.50
C PRO A 67 -13.42 14.37 -5.40
N ILE A 68 -12.18 14.58 -4.93
CA ILE A 68 -11.19 13.50 -4.76
C ILE A 68 -11.58 12.61 -3.57
N ARG A 69 -12.02 13.22 -2.47
CA ARG A 69 -12.53 12.50 -1.29
C ARG A 69 -13.75 11.63 -1.63
N ALA A 70 -14.71 12.20 -2.35
CA ALA A 70 -15.89 11.47 -2.82
C ALA A 70 -15.51 10.32 -3.76
N SER A 71 -14.56 10.56 -4.67
CA SER A 71 -14.05 9.55 -5.59
C SER A 71 -13.37 8.39 -4.86
N ALA A 72 -12.60 8.67 -3.80
CA ALA A 72 -11.96 7.63 -2.99
C ALA A 72 -12.99 6.75 -2.30
N LYS A 73 -14.04 7.32 -1.68
CA LYS A 73 -15.12 6.55 -1.06
C LYS A 73 -15.86 5.66 -2.07
N ASN A 74 -16.12 6.19 -3.26
CA ASN A 74 -16.72 5.41 -4.35
C ASN A 74 -15.79 4.29 -4.83
N LYS A 75 -14.48 4.52 -4.95
CA LYS A 75 -13.51 3.50 -5.34
C LYS A 75 -13.40 2.38 -4.31
N ILE A 76 -13.39 2.71 -3.02
CA ILE A 76 -13.40 1.72 -1.95
C ILE A 76 -14.64 0.82 -2.06
N ALA A 77 -15.83 1.42 -2.09
CA ALA A 77 -17.08 0.67 -2.12
C ALA A 77 -17.24 -0.12 -3.44
N GLY A 78 -16.83 0.47 -4.57
CA GLY A 78 -16.86 -0.17 -5.87
C GLY A 78 -15.92 -1.37 -5.94
N ALA A 79 -14.67 -1.20 -5.54
CA ALA A 79 -13.67 -2.28 -5.56
C ALA A 79 -14.02 -3.40 -4.58
N GLN A 80 -14.57 -3.06 -3.40
CA GLN A 80 -15.05 -4.07 -2.46
C GLN A 80 -16.17 -4.92 -3.08
N LYS A 81 -17.20 -4.27 -3.63
CA LYS A 81 -18.31 -4.97 -4.31
C LYS A 81 -17.83 -5.78 -5.51
N GLU A 82 -16.84 -5.27 -6.24
CA GLU A 82 -16.22 -5.95 -7.38
C GLU A 82 -15.52 -7.24 -6.92
N GLY A 83 -14.74 -7.17 -5.83
CA GLY A 83 -14.09 -8.33 -5.23
C GLY A 83 -15.06 -9.33 -4.61
N ASP A 84 -16.11 -8.85 -3.94
CA ASP A 84 -17.14 -9.69 -3.33
C ASP A 84 -17.96 -10.47 -4.36
N LYS A 85 -18.20 -9.87 -5.52
CA LYS A 85 -18.99 -10.46 -6.61
C LYS A 85 -18.14 -11.11 -7.71
N ALA A 86 -16.82 -11.23 -7.49
CA ALA A 86 -15.92 -11.74 -8.50
C ALA A 86 -16.15 -13.23 -8.76
N ASP A 87 -16.57 -13.55 -9.98
CA ASP A 87 -16.54 -14.90 -10.54
C ASP A 87 -15.08 -15.35 -10.81
N SER A 88 -14.85 -16.66 -11.01
CA SER A 88 -13.50 -17.27 -11.01
C SER A 88 -12.46 -16.50 -11.84
N ALA A 89 -12.77 -16.17 -13.10
CA ALA A 89 -11.84 -15.46 -13.99
C ALA A 89 -11.59 -14.01 -13.55
N LYS A 90 -12.60 -13.31 -13.01
CA LYS A 90 -12.41 -11.97 -12.46
C LYS A 90 -11.67 -12.00 -11.13
N LYS A 91 -11.95 -12.99 -10.30
CA LYS A 91 -11.31 -13.19 -9.00
C LYS A 91 -9.80 -13.34 -9.15
N GLU A 92 -9.33 -14.15 -10.09
CA GLU A 92 -7.90 -14.29 -10.39
C GLU A 92 -7.26 -12.97 -10.80
N LYS A 93 -7.93 -12.16 -11.63
CA LYS A 93 -7.44 -10.84 -12.04
C LYS A 93 -7.38 -9.84 -10.87
N LEU A 94 -8.41 -9.80 -10.03
CA LEU A 94 -8.44 -8.92 -8.86
C LEU A 94 -7.44 -9.34 -7.79
N LEU A 95 -7.19 -10.65 -7.65
CA LEU A 95 -6.12 -11.17 -6.81
C LEU A 95 -4.75 -10.77 -7.34
N ALA A 96 -4.53 -10.83 -8.65
CA ALA A 96 -3.29 -10.36 -9.28
C ALA A 96 -3.10 -8.84 -9.13
N GLU A 97 -4.18 -8.05 -9.25
CA GLU A 97 -4.12 -6.61 -8.98
C GLU A 97 -3.77 -6.35 -7.51
N ARG A 98 -4.41 -7.07 -6.59
CA ARG A 98 -4.18 -6.94 -5.15
C ARG A 98 -2.75 -7.34 -4.76
N SER A 99 -2.23 -8.43 -5.31
CA SER A 99 -0.87 -8.91 -4.99
C SER A 99 0.22 -8.13 -5.72
N GLY A 100 -0.08 -7.54 -6.88
CA GLY A 100 0.85 -6.71 -7.63
C GLY A 100 0.80 -5.25 -7.19
N VAL A 101 -0.20 -4.53 -7.68
CA VAL A 101 -0.34 -3.07 -7.53
C VAL A 101 -0.56 -2.67 -6.06
N CYS A 102 -1.34 -3.45 -5.31
CA CYS A 102 -1.67 -3.11 -3.93
C CYS A 102 -0.62 -3.55 -2.91
N SER A 103 0.42 -4.27 -3.31
CA SER A 103 1.48 -4.75 -2.41
C SER A 103 2.19 -3.62 -1.66
N ALA A 104 2.43 -2.48 -2.31
CA ALA A 104 3.03 -1.30 -1.71
C ALA A 104 2.22 -0.76 -0.52
N TRP A 105 0.89 -0.82 -0.64
CA TRP A 105 -0.05 -0.31 0.37
C TRP A 105 -0.36 -1.35 1.46
N LEU A 106 -0.36 -2.64 1.10
CA LEU A 106 -0.66 -3.75 2.02
C LEU A 106 0.50 -4.12 2.94
N SER A 107 1.74 -3.82 2.54
CA SER A 107 2.95 -4.08 3.36
C SER A 107 3.24 -2.99 4.39
N GLY A 108 2.40 -1.95 4.49
CA GLY A 108 2.60 -0.82 5.41
C GLY A 108 3.77 0.11 5.02
N ALA A 109 4.39 -0.11 3.85
CA ALA A 109 5.58 0.62 3.43
C ALA A 109 5.29 2.07 3.00
N THR A 110 4.09 2.37 2.47
CA THR A 110 3.76 3.73 1.98
C THR A 110 3.25 4.68 3.07
N THR A 111 3.82 4.60 4.27
CA THR A 111 3.49 5.54 5.34
C THR A 111 4.24 6.86 5.08
N GLY A 112 3.54 7.84 4.49
CA GLY A 112 4.06 9.18 4.23
C GLY A 112 4.34 10.05 5.47
N ALA A 113 4.29 9.50 6.68
CA ALA A 113 4.67 10.21 7.90
C ALA A 113 5.23 9.24 8.94
N ALA A 114 6.38 9.64 9.49
CA ALA A 114 7.19 8.99 10.51
C ALA A 114 6.43 8.06 11.47
N VAL A 115 6.93 6.82 11.56
CA VAL A 115 6.92 6.10 12.82
C VAL A 115 7.70 6.95 13.83
N ASN A 116 6.98 7.75 14.62
CA ASN A 116 7.53 8.38 15.81
C ASN A 116 7.50 7.31 16.91
N THR A 117 8.40 6.33 16.83
CA THR A 117 8.73 5.48 17.97
C THR A 117 9.82 6.19 18.75
N SER A 118 9.39 7.09 19.64
CA SER A 118 10.21 7.51 20.76
C SER A 118 10.52 6.27 21.61
N ASN A 119 11.79 5.93 21.73
CA ASN A 119 12.33 5.21 22.88
C ASN A 119 13.26 6.16 23.62
#